data_AF-A0A2I0X578-F1
#
_entry.id   AF-A0A2I0X578-F1
#
_cell.length_a   1.000
_cell.length_b   1.000
_cell.length_c   1.000
_cell.angle_alpha   90.00
_cell.angle_beta   90.00
_cell.angle_gamma   90.00
#
_symmetry.space_group_name_H-M   'P 1'
#
loop_
_entity.id
_entity.type
_entity.pdbx_description
1 polymer ?
#
loop_
_entity_poly.entity_id
_entity_poly.type
_entity_poly.pdbx_seq_one_letter_code
_entity_poly.pdbx_strand_id
1 'polypeptide(L)'
;MKNVFLGINGVRARELFYYLKGGVVDYGEEHSRIYGHSRFGKDYEQGNYPDWDEHHPVHFVGHSAGAQVVRVLQQMLAYKAFEGYGNTSEDWVLSLTALSGALNGTTRTYFDGMRPEDGRSMKTISLLQLLRLGVILYDWVDITFLKNYYNLGFDHFEMAWKKAGLFGLIDLLLGNSGPFASGDWILPDLTIQGAMISNASLQTFPNTYYFSYATRRTRKIMGITVPSSLFGIHPLLFVRVLQMCQWRHPKDAPPPYKGYRWDDF
;
A
#
# COMPACT_ATOMS: atom_id res chain seq x y z
N MET A 1 -17.08 2.05 8.37
CA MET A 1 -16.86 1.29 7.12
C MET A 1 -16.22 2.11 6.01
N LYS A 2 -16.57 3.39 5.77
CA LYS A 2 -15.96 4.19 4.68
C LYS A 2 -14.46 4.53 4.80
N ASN A 3 -13.87 4.44 6.00
CA ASN A 3 -12.49 4.90 6.22
C ASN A 3 -11.42 4.09 5.47
N VAL A 4 -11.62 2.80 5.21
CA VAL A 4 -10.62 1.97 4.51
C VAL A 4 -10.46 2.36 3.03
N PHE A 5 -11.50 2.96 2.43
CA PHE A 5 -11.46 3.43 1.03
C PHE A 5 -10.72 4.75 0.87
N LEU A 6 -10.46 5.44 1.98
CA LEU A 6 -9.77 6.73 2.01
C LEU A 6 -8.26 6.57 2.18
N GLY A 7 -7.72 5.36 2.36
CA GLY A 7 -6.25 5.16 2.42
C GLY A 7 -5.64 4.92 1.05
N ILE A 8 -4.30 4.85 1.01
CA ILE A 8 -3.52 4.58 -0.21
C ILE A 8 -3.89 3.26 -0.89
N ASN A 9 -4.30 2.23 -0.14
CA ASN A 9 -4.79 1.00 -0.76
C ASN A 9 -6.13 1.22 -1.49
N GLY A 10 -6.93 2.20 -1.08
CA GLY A 10 -8.13 2.66 -1.78
C GLY A 10 -7.80 3.44 -3.06
N VAL A 11 -6.71 4.22 -3.09
CA VAL A 11 -6.16 4.84 -4.32
C VAL A 11 -5.78 3.76 -5.31
N ARG A 12 -4.92 2.83 -4.89
CA ARG A 12 -4.42 1.73 -5.72
C ARG A 12 -5.53 0.77 -6.18
N ALA A 13 -6.57 0.58 -5.36
CA ALA A 13 -7.75 -0.20 -5.73
C ALA A 13 -8.53 0.48 -6.87
N ARG A 14 -8.64 1.81 -6.86
CA ARG A 14 -9.26 2.57 -7.96
C ARG A 14 -8.42 2.54 -9.20
N GLU A 15 -7.11 2.74 -9.09
CA GLU A 15 -6.20 2.59 -10.23
C GLU A 15 -6.33 1.21 -10.86
N LEU A 16 -6.41 0.15 -10.06
CA LEU A 16 -6.61 -1.22 -10.52
C LEU A 16 -7.99 -1.42 -11.18
N PHE A 17 -9.06 -0.85 -10.59
CA PHE A 17 -10.40 -0.90 -11.17
C PHE A 17 -10.43 -0.27 -12.57
N TYR A 18 -9.98 0.97 -12.71
CA TYR A 18 -10.00 1.68 -14.00
C TYR A 18 -8.96 1.13 -14.98
N TYR A 19 -7.85 0.55 -14.51
CA TYR A 19 -6.92 -0.20 -15.37
C TYR A 19 -7.60 -1.38 -16.07
N LEU A 20 -8.50 -2.09 -15.37
CA LEU A 20 -9.26 -3.20 -15.94
C LEU A 20 -10.47 -2.71 -16.72
N LYS A 21 -11.31 -1.88 -16.11
CA LYS A 21 -12.61 -1.48 -16.67
C LYS A 21 -12.50 -0.41 -17.74
N GLY A 22 -11.47 0.44 -17.68
CA GLY A 22 -11.31 1.63 -18.51
C GLY A 22 -11.94 2.89 -17.90
N GLY A 23 -11.54 4.05 -18.42
CA GLY A 23 -11.97 5.37 -18.01
C GLY A 23 -10.96 6.13 -17.15
N VAL A 24 -11.38 7.31 -16.69
CA VAL A 24 -10.56 8.20 -15.86
C VAL A 24 -10.61 7.74 -14.41
N VAL A 25 -9.44 7.54 -13.80
CA VAL A 25 -9.35 7.20 -12.38
C VAL A 25 -9.96 8.32 -11.53
N ASP A 26 -11.00 8.01 -10.76
CA ASP A 26 -11.59 8.93 -9.78
C ASP A 26 -11.26 8.48 -8.36
N TYR A 27 -10.33 9.18 -7.71
CA TYR A 27 -9.92 8.94 -6.32
C TYR A 27 -10.99 9.30 -5.29
N GLY A 28 -12.03 10.03 -5.71
CA GLY A 28 -13.11 10.53 -4.89
C GLY A 28 -12.79 11.89 -4.29
N GLU A 29 -13.79 12.77 -4.30
CA GLU A 29 -13.66 14.16 -3.82
C GLU A 29 -13.19 14.23 -2.37
N GLU A 30 -13.81 13.47 -1.47
CA GLU A 30 -13.49 13.54 -0.04
C GLU A 30 -12.08 13.07 0.28
N HIS A 31 -11.62 11.99 -0.35
CA HIS A 31 -10.25 11.49 -0.18
C HIS A 31 -9.24 12.53 -0.68
N SER A 32 -9.45 13.04 -1.87
CA SER A 32 -8.57 14.03 -2.51
C SER A 32 -8.47 15.32 -1.71
N ARG A 33 -9.58 15.75 -1.10
CA ARG A 33 -9.64 16.89 -0.18
C ARG A 33 -8.88 16.64 1.13
N ILE A 34 -9.00 15.45 1.72
CA ILE A 34 -8.31 15.09 2.98
C ILE A 34 -6.79 15.02 2.78
N TYR A 35 -6.33 14.40 1.69
CA TYR A 35 -4.90 14.14 1.48
C TYR A 35 -4.20 15.16 0.57
N GLY A 36 -4.95 16.10 -0.01
CA GLY A 36 -4.42 17.26 -0.71
C GLY A 36 -3.80 16.93 -2.06
N HIS A 37 -4.54 16.19 -2.89
CA HIS A 37 -4.11 15.82 -4.25
C HIS A 37 -5.29 15.88 -5.23
N SER A 38 -5.01 15.72 -6.53
CA SER A 38 -6.03 15.77 -7.58
C SER A 38 -7.05 14.64 -7.44
N ARG A 39 -8.33 14.94 -7.69
CA ARG A 39 -9.42 13.94 -7.70
C ARG A 39 -9.30 12.94 -8.83
N PHE A 40 -8.92 13.43 -10.00
CA PHE A 40 -8.81 12.62 -11.20
C PHE A 40 -7.35 12.27 -11.48
N GLY A 41 -7.12 11.02 -11.83
CA GLY A 41 -5.82 10.46 -12.17
C GLY A 41 -5.70 10.18 -13.66
N LYS A 42 -5.01 9.09 -13.98
CA LYS A 42 -4.77 8.64 -15.35
C LYS A 42 -6.09 8.29 -16.06
N ASP A 43 -6.17 8.62 -17.34
CA ASP A 43 -7.19 8.12 -18.25
C ASP A 43 -6.74 6.80 -18.89
N TYR A 44 -7.53 5.75 -18.70
CA TYR A 44 -7.38 4.48 -19.39
C TYR A 44 -8.41 4.41 -20.52
N GLU A 45 -8.08 4.98 -21.68
CA GLU A 45 -8.97 5.04 -22.86
C GLU A 45 -9.61 3.69 -23.18
N GLN A 46 -8.82 2.61 -23.05
CA GLN A 46 -9.29 1.25 -23.13
C GLN A 46 -8.87 0.47 -21.89
N GLY A 47 -9.86 -0.08 -21.17
CA GLY A 47 -9.63 -1.02 -20.08
C GLY A 47 -9.02 -2.33 -20.60
N ASN A 48 -8.20 -2.98 -19.78
CA ASN A 48 -7.60 -4.27 -20.15
C ASN A 48 -8.62 -5.42 -20.14
N TYR A 49 -9.76 -5.24 -19.47
CA TYR A 49 -10.88 -6.17 -19.47
C TYR A 49 -12.23 -5.42 -19.27
N PRO A 50 -12.72 -4.70 -20.30
CA PRO A 50 -13.90 -3.84 -20.16
C PRO A 50 -15.19 -4.61 -19.88
N ASP A 51 -15.27 -5.88 -20.26
CA ASP A 51 -16.43 -6.75 -20.03
C ASP A 51 -16.49 -7.30 -18.59
N TRP A 52 -15.51 -6.94 -17.74
CA TRP A 52 -15.47 -7.37 -16.34
C TRP A 52 -16.76 -7.03 -15.59
N ASP A 53 -17.46 -8.06 -15.14
CA ASP A 53 -18.68 -7.98 -14.34
C ASP A 53 -18.92 -9.27 -13.53
N GLU A 54 -20.11 -9.45 -12.96
CA GLU A 54 -20.49 -10.65 -12.19
C GLU A 54 -20.62 -11.92 -13.02
N HIS A 55 -20.89 -11.80 -14.33
CA HIS A 55 -20.96 -12.93 -15.27
C HIS A 55 -19.57 -13.25 -15.85
N HIS A 56 -18.66 -12.30 -15.76
CA HIS A 56 -17.27 -12.38 -16.21
C HIS A 56 -16.28 -12.13 -15.06
N PRO A 57 -16.36 -12.88 -13.94
CA PRO A 57 -15.60 -12.55 -12.74
C PRO A 57 -14.11 -12.88 -12.90
N VAL A 58 -13.26 -12.17 -12.14
CA VAL A 58 -11.79 -12.25 -12.28
C VAL A 58 -11.15 -12.96 -11.08
N HIS A 59 -10.09 -13.71 -11.37
CA HIS A 59 -9.16 -14.23 -10.37
C HIS A 59 -8.03 -13.21 -10.13
N PHE A 60 -7.87 -12.76 -8.89
CA PHE A 60 -6.78 -11.89 -8.51
C PHE A 60 -5.66 -12.67 -7.81
N VAL A 61 -4.41 -12.40 -8.22
CA VAL A 61 -3.20 -12.89 -7.55
C VAL A 61 -2.43 -11.69 -7.02
N GLY A 62 -2.53 -11.44 -5.72
CA GLY A 62 -1.87 -10.33 -5.05
C GLY A 62 -0.57 -10.77 -4.38
N HIS A 63 0.56 -10.25 -4.84
CA HIS A 63 1.85 -10.42 -4.15
C HIS A 63 2.07 -9.29 -3.14
N SER A 64 2.55 -9.61 -1.93
CA SER A 64 2.90 -8.62 -0.89
C SER A 64 1.74 -7.66 -0.59
N ALA A 65 1.94 -6.35 -0.71
CA ALA A 65 0.91 -5.32 -0.51
C ALA A 65 -0.25 -5.40 -1.53
N GLY A 66 -0.03 -6.02 -2.70
CA GLY A 66 -1.08 -6.20 -3.71
C GLY A 66 -2.27 -7.02 -3.18
N ALA A 67 -2.03 -7.95 -2.26
CA ALA A 67 -3.10 -8.70 -1.61
C ALA A 67 -4.03 -7.79 -0.77
N GLN A 68 -3.48 -6.76 -0.10
CA GLN A 68 -4.30 -5.78 0.63
C GLN A 68 -5.15 -4.95 -0.35
N VAL A 69 -4.54 -4.48 -1.44
CA VAL A 69 -5.24 -3.70 -2.49
C VAL A 69 -6.44 -4.45 -3.04
N VAL A 70 -6.29 -5.73 -3.40
CA VAL A 70 -7.39 -6.52 -3.95
C VAL A 70 -8.52 -6.72 -2.94
N ARG A 71 -8.20 -6.92 -1.64
CA ARG A 71 -9.23 -6.99 -0.59
C ARG A 71 -10.01 -5.68 -0.47
N VAL A 72 -9.31 -4.54 -0.55
CA VAL A 72 -9.95 -3.22 -0.55
C VAL A 72 -10.81 -3.02 -1.81
N LEU A 73 -10.31 -3.39 -2.99
CA LEU A 73 -11.06 -3.36 -4.25
C LEU A 73 -12.35 -4.18 -4.16
N GLN A 74 -12.27 -5.42 -3.68
CA GLN A 74 -13.46 -6.27 -3.54
C GLN A 74 -14.49 -5.64 -2.59
N GLN A 75 -14.03 -5.09 -1.47
CA GLN A 75 -14.90 -4.37 -0.55
C GLN A 75 -15.55 -3.15 -1.24
N MET A 76 -14.79 -2.38 -2.02
CA MET A 76 -15.31 -1.23 -2.76
C MET A 76 -16.36 -1.61 -3.79
N LEU A 77 -16.20 -2.75 -4.47
CA LEU A 77 -17.20 -3.29 -5.39
C LEU A 77 -18.51 -3.62 -4.66
N ALA A 78 -18.43 -4.31 -3.52
CA ALA A 78 -19.60 -4.64 -2.69
C ALA A 78 -20.37 -3.39 -2.21
N TYR A 79 -19.65 -2.31 -1.92
CA TYR A 79 -20.23 -1.03 -1.47
C TYR A 79 -20.59 -0.09 -2.62
N LYS A 80 -20.39 -0.49 -3.88
CA LYS A 80 -20.68 0.34 -5.06
C LYS A 80 -19.96 1.69 -5.02
N ALA A 81 -18.69 1.65 -4.62
CA ALA A 81 -17.89 2.85 -4.36
C ALA A 81 -17.33 3.53 -5.61
N PHE A 82 -17.63 3.02 -6.81
CA PHE A 82 -17.17 3.56 -8.10
C PHE A 82 -18.29 4.36 -8.75
N GLU A 83 -18.12 5.68 -8.85
CA GLU A 83 -19.11 6.57 -9.45
C GLU A 83 -19.35 6.18 -10.93
N GLY A 84 -20.62 6.14 -11.35
CA GLY A 84 -21.01 5.65 -12.67
C GLY A 84 -21.15 4.12 -12.80
N TYR A 85 -20.73 3.34 -11.81
CA TYR A 85 -20.77 1.86 -11.83
C TYR A 85 -21.66 1.28 -10.71
N GLY A 86 -22.94 1.64 -10.71
CA GLY A 86 -23.90 1.28 -9.65
C GLY A 86 -24.32 -0.20 -9.57
N ASN A 87 -23.91 -1.02 -10.55
CA ASN A 87 -24.15 -2.47 -10.61
C ASN A 87 -22.95 -3.31 -10.15
N THR A 88 -21.91 -2.68 -9.59
CA THR A 88 -20.78 -3.40 -9.01
C THR A 88 -21.22 -4.29 -7.84
N SER A 89 -20.54 -5.42 -7.69
CA SER A 89 -20.77 -6.45 -6.68
C SER A 89 -19.45 -7.11 -6.30
N GLU A 90 -19.32 -7.63 -5.08
CA GLU A 90 -18.20 -8.49 -4.67
C GLU A 90 -18.00 -9.70 -5.59
N ASP A 91 -19.07 -10.16 -6.25
CA ASP A 91 -19.10 -11.35 -7.10
C ASP A 91 -18.34 -11.14 -8.42
N TRP A 92 -17.95 -9.90 -8.74
CA TRP A 92 -17.00 -9.60 -9.82
C TRP A 92 -15.61 -10.19 -9.53
N VAL A 93 -15.36 -10.64 -8.29
CA VAL A 93 -14.14 -11.33 -7.86
C VAL A 93 -14.44 -12.79 -7.55
N LEU A 94 -13.99 -13.69 -8.43
CA LEU A 94 -14.17 -15.13 -8.26
C LEU A 94 -13.18 -15.71 -7.22
N SER A 95 -11.92 -15.25 -7.24
CA SER A 95 -10.95 -15.67 -6.23
C SER A 95 -9.90 -14.62 -5.93
N LEU A 96 -9.37 -14.65 -4.71
CA LEU A 96 -8.23 -13.87 -4.27
C LEU A 96 -7.13 -14.79 -3.74
N THR A 97 -6.00 -14.81 -4.43
CA THR A 97 -4.79 -15.54 -4.01
C THR A 97 -3.75 -14.55 -3.50
N ALA A 98 -3.40 -14.64 -2.22
CA ALA A 98 -2.32 -13.87 -1.60
C ALA A 98 -1.01 -14.66 -1.65
N LEU A 99 0.01 -14.12 -2.33
CA LEU A 99 1.37 -14.66 -2.33
C LEU A 99 2.25 -13.78 -1.45
N SER A 100 2.73 -14.31 -0.33
CA SER A 100 3.50 -13.53 0.64
C SER A 100 2.79 -12.23 1.06
N GLY A 101 1.46 -12.28 1.14
CA GLY A 101 0.62 -11.09 1.36
C GLY A 101 0.89 -10.46 2.72
N ALA A 102 1.13 -9.15 2.77
CA ALA A 102 1.35 -8.39 4.00
C ALA A 102 0.02 -8.12 4.74
N LEU A 103 -0.83 -9.14 4.88
CA LEU A 103 -2.22 -9.00 5.33
C LEU A 103 -2.34 -8.46 6.75
N ASN A 104 -1.34 -8.69 7.60
CA ASN A 104 -1.26 -8.19 8.98
C ASN A 104 -0.14 -7.14 9.16
N GLY A 105 0.32 -6.54 8.05
CA GLY A 105 1.45 -5.63 8.04
C GLY A 105 2.79 -6.36 8.17
N THR A 106 3.86 -5.60 8.36
CA THR A 106 5.22 -6.12 8.52
C THR A 106 6.05 -5.26 9.47
N THR A 107 6.82 -5.92 10.34
CA THR A 107 7.78 -5.29 11.26
C THR A 107 8.92 -4.59 10.53
N ARG A 108 9.14 -4.93 9.25
CA ARG A 108 10.16 -4.30 8.40
C ARG A 108 9.98 -2.79 8.30
N THR A 109 8.74 -2.30 8.27
CA THR A 109 8.44 -0.86 8.15
C THR A 109 9.12 -0.03 9.24
N TYR A 110 9.18 -0.54 10.48
CA TYR A 110 9.82 0.15 11.61
C TYR A 110 11.36 0.20 11.51
N PHE A 111 11.97 -0.82 10.90
CA PHE A 111 13.39 -0.84 10.60
C PHE A 111 13.77 0.08 9.45
N ASP A 112 12.89 0.20 8.45
CA ASP A 112 13.11 1.11 7.33
C ASP A 112 13.01 2.57 7.80
N GLY A 113 12.09 2.88 8.72
CA GLY A 113 12.08 4.17 9.42
C GLY A 113 10.75 4.61 10.01
N MET A 114 9.70 3.80 9.95
CA MET A 114 8.41 4.13 10.57
C MET A 114 8.50 4.13 12.09
N ARG A 115 7.73 5.00 12.74
CA ARG A 115 7.64 5.08 14.20
C ARG A 115 6.66 4.03 14.73
N PRO A 116 7.08 3.20 15.70
CA PRO A 116 6.22 2.17 16.27
C PRO A 116 5.13 2.75 17.19
N GLU A 117 5.25 4.02 17.61
CA GLU A 117 4.27 4.67 18.47
C GLU A 117 2.93 4.90 17.77
N ASP A 118 2.95 5.33 16.51
CA ASP A 118 1.75 5.65 15.73
C ASP A 118 1.60 4.81 14.44
N GLY A 119 2.67 4.17 13.97
CA GLY A 119 2.66 3.43 12.70
C GLY A 119 2.48 4.32 11.46
N ARG A 120 2.60 5.65 11.58
CA ARG A 120 2.28 6.60 10.51
C ARG A 120 3.38 7.62 10.28
N SER A 121 4.04 8.09 11.32
CA SER A 121 5.12 9.06 11.18
C SER A 121 6.47 8.37 10.94
N MET A 122 7.37 9.08 10.27
CA MET A 122 8.74 8.64 10.04
C MET A 122 9.65 9.11 11.18
N LYS A 123 10.67 8.32 11.51
CA LYS A 123 11.76 8.73 12.38
C LYS A 123 12.51 9.91 11.76
N THR A 124 12.93 10.86 12.59
CA THR A 124 13.66 12.07 12.17
C THR A 124 14.94 11.74 11.41
N ILE A 125 15.65 10.68 11.85
CA ILE A 125 16.88 10.19 11.20
C ILE A 125 16.67 8.72 10.86
N SER A 126 16.52 8.40 9.58
CA SER A 126 16.38 7.02 9.08
C SER A 126 16.70 6.92 7.59
N LEU A 127 16.98 5.70 7.10
CA LEU A 127 17.13 5.45 5.66
C LEU A 127 15.89 5.89 4.87
N LEU A 128 14.71 5.73 5.46
CA LEU A 128 13.45 6.14 4.86
C LEU A 128 13.36 7.64 4.60
N GLN A 129 13.99 8.49 5.42
CA GLN A 129 14.07 9.92 5.13
C GLN A 129 14.89 10.20 3.87
N LEU A 130 16.01 9.48 3.66
CA LEU A 130 16.81 9.60 2.43
C LEU A 130 16.02 9.13 1.21
N LEU A 131 15.29 8.02 1.33
CA LEU A 131 14.42 7.53 0.26
C LEU A 131 13.30 8.52 -0.04
N ARG A 132 12.67 9.12 0.97
CA ARG A 132 11.68 10.19 0.81
C ARG A 132 12.25 11.34 -0.02
N LEU A 133 13.45 11.85 0.32
CA LEU A 133 14.09 12.92 -0.44
C LEU A 133 14.34 12.51 -1.89
N GLY A 134 14.82 11.27 -2.10
CA GLY A 134 15.02 10.72 -3.44
C GLY A 134 13.73 10.65 -4.27
N VAL A 135 12.61 10.22 -3.66
CA VAL A 135 11.29 10.17 -4.32
C VAL A 135 10.79 11.57 -4.66
N ILE A 136 10.88 12.52 -3.73
CA ILE A 136 10.47 13.92 -3.97
C ILE A 136 11.26 14.50 -5.14
N LEU A 137 12.59 14.36 -5.13
CA LEU A 137 13.44 14.87 -6.20
C LEU A 137 13.16 14.16 -7.54
N TYR A 138 13.02 12.83 -7.53
CA TYR A 138 12.71 12.06 -8.72
C TYR A 138 11.43 12.54 -9.39
N ASP A 139 10.36 12.71 -8.61
CA ASP A 139 9.06 13.09 -9.15
C ASP A 139 9.00 14.58 -9.52
N TRP A 140 9.69 15.44 -8.75
CA TRP A 140 9.78 16.87 -9.04
C TRP A 140 10.57 17.17 -10.31
N VAL A 141 11.71 16.52 -10.56
CA VAL A 141 12.47 16.76 -11.81
C VAL A 141 11.67 16.32 -13.05
N ASP A 142 10.78 15.33 -12.90
CA ASP A 142 9.81 14.92 -13.92
C ASP A 142 10.45 14.52 -15.27
N ILE A 143 11.53 13.73 -15.22
CA ILE A 143 12.22 13.26 -16.42
C ILE A 143 11.39 12.18 -17.11
N THR A 144 10.80 12.51 -18.26
CA THR A 144 9.89 11.64 -19.02
C THR A 144 10.47 10.25 -19.31
N PHE A 145 11.73 10.15 -19.76
CA PHE A 145 12.35 8.85 -20.03
C PHE A 145 12.43 7.96 -18.77
N LEU A 146 12.76 8.54 -17.61
CA LEU A 146 12.84 7.79 -16.36
C LEU A 146 11.45 7.37 -15.87
N LYS A 147 10.45 8.25 -15.98
CA LYS A 147 9.06 7.93 -15.58
C LYS A 147 8.42 6.88 -16.50
N ASN A 148 8.75 6.91 -17.79
CA ASN A 148 8.33 5.86 -18.73
C ASN A 148 8.95 4.51 -18.40
N TYR A 149 10.17 4.48 -17.86
CA TYR A 149 10.81 3.25 -17.40
C TYR A 149 10.25 2.77 -16.05
N TYR A 150 10.09 3.66 -15.08
CA TYR A 150 9.61 3.31 -13.74
C TYR A 150 8.93 4.47 -13.03
N ASN A 151 7.60 4.56 -13.14
CA ASN A 151 6.80 5.55 -12.42
C ASN A 151 6.55 5.10 -10.96
N LEU A 152 6.72 6.04 -10.02
CA LEU A 152 6.51 5.80 -8.58
C LEU A 152 5.03 5.87 -8.15
N GLY A 153 4.13 6.32 -9.03
CA GLY A 153 2.69 6.33 -8.79
C GLY A 153 2.20 7.52 -7.96
N PHE A 154 2.90 8.67 -8.01
CA PHE A 154 2.51 9.89 -7.30
C PHE A 154 2.01 11.01 -8.22
N ASP A 155 1.69 10.72 -9.47
CA ASP A 155 1.29 11.73 -10.46
C ASP A 155 0.08 12.57 -10.00
N HIS A 156 -0.82 11.99 -9.21
CA HIS A 156 -1.99 12.68 -8.65
C HIS A 156 -1.64 13.77 -7.63
N PHE A 157 -0.44 13.76 -7.04
CA PHE A 157 0.08 14.83 -6.18
C PHE A 157 0.69 16.00 -6.96
N GLU A 158 0.81 15.88 -8.28
CA GLU A 158 1.24 16.97 -9.17
C GLU A 158 2.60 17.61 -8.79
N MET A 159 3.53 16.82 -8.27
CA MET A 159 4.80 17.32 -7.73
C MET A 159 5.81 17.78 -8.80
N ALA A 160 5.54 17.52 -10.08
CA ALA A 160 6.42 17.89 -11.19
C ALA A 160 6.78 19.38 -11.19
N TRP A 161 8.03 19.71 -11.51
CA TRP A 161 8.59 21.07 -11.51
C TRP A 161 7.72 22.06 -12.29
N LYS A 162 7.13 21.62 -13.41
CA LYS A 162 6.27 22.44 -14.28
C LYS A 162 5.00 22.92 -13.57
N LYS A 163 4.54 22.19 -12.56
CA LYS A 163 3.35 22.49 -11.76
C LYS A 163 3.71 23.09 -10.39
N ALA A 164 4.61 22.43 -9.66
CA ALA A 164 4.96 22.81 -8.29
C ALA A 164 5.98 23.95 -8.18
N GLY A 165 6.85 24.12 -9.19
CA GLY A 165 7.94 25.11 -9.15
C GLY A 165 8.93 24.89 -8.00
N LEU A 166 9.81 25.88 -7.77
CA LEU A 166 10.86 25.80 -6.74
C LEU A 166 10.30 25.95 -5.31
N PHE A 167 9.30 26.82 -5.11
CA PHE A 167 8.65 26.97 -3.81
C PHE A 167 7.87 25.72 -3.41
N GLY A 168 7.18 25.08 -4.35
CA GLY A 168 6.52 23.79 -4.09
C GLY A 168 7.52 22.69 -3.72
N LEU A 169 8.74 22.69 -4.30
CA LEU A 169 9.79 21.78 -3.84
C LEU A 169 10.18 22.02 -2.37
N ILE A 170 10.31 23.28 -1.97
CA ILE A 170 10.61 23.63 -0.57
C ILE A 170 9.48 23.11 0.35
N ASP A 171 8.21 23.30 -0.03
CA ASP A 171 7.07 22.78 0.74
C ASP A 171 7.06 21.25 0.85
N LEU A 172 7.35 20.54 -0.25
CA LEU A 172 7.47 19.08 -0.26
C LEU A 172 8.60 18.60 0.66
N LEU A 173 9.76 19.28 0.63
CA LEU A 173 10.93 18.96 1.45
C LEU A 173 10.72 19.25 2.94
N LEU A 174 10.01 20.33 3.27
CA LEU A 174 9.61 20.66 4.64
C LEU A 174 8.49 19.76 5.17
N GLY A 175 7.79 19.05 4.29
CA GLY A 175 6.68 18.18 4.67
C GLY A 175 5.37 18.95 4.90
N ASN A 176 5.21 20.09 4.23
CA ASN A 176 3.97 20.86 4.25
C ASN A 176 2.92 20.29 3.27
N SER A 177 3.37 19.58 2.23
CA SER A 177 2.53 19.04 1.16
C SER A 177 3.05 17.68 0.67
N GLY A 178 2.25 17.01 -0.16
CA GLY A 178 2.61 15.76 -0.82
C GLY A 178 2.31 14.49 0.00
N PRO A 179 2.61 13.31 -0.57
CA PRO A 179 2.19 12.00 -0.03
C PRO A 179 2.75 11.74 1.37
N PHE A 180 3.99 12.17 1.61
CA PHE A 180 4.67 11.94 2.89
C PHE A 180 4.13 12.80 4.03
N ALA A 181 3.61 14.00 3.73
CA ALA A 181 3.01 14.90 4.70
C ALA A 181 1.60 14.43 5.10
N SER A 182 0.82 13.98 4.11
CA SER A 182 -0.56 13.51 4.31
C SER A 182 -0.61 12.10 4.91
N GLY A 183 0.44 11.30 4.71
CA GLY A 183 0.48 9.89 5.07
C GLY A 183 -0.20 8.98 4.04
N ASP A 184 -0.54 9.52 2.86
CA ASP A 184 -1.13 8.76 1.76
C ASP A 184 -0.05 8.14 0.86
N TRP A 185 0.58 7.12 1.40
CA TRP A 185 1.61 6.34 0.74
C TRP A 185 1.74 4.98 1.44
N ILE A 186 2.46 4.05 0.84
CA ILE A 186 2.27 2.63 1.16
C ILE A 186 2.73 2.18 2.57
N LEU A 187 3.72 2.83 3.19
CA LEU A 187 4.29 2.32 4.44
C LEU A 187 3.36 2.41 5.65
N PRO A 188 2.62 3.51 5.89
CA PRO A 188 1.57 3.55 6.90
C PRO A 188 0.64 2.32 6.88
N ASP A 189 0.15 1.93 5.71
CA ASP A 189 -0.74 0.76 5.52
C ASP A 189 -0.03 -0.60 5.70
N LEU A 190 1.30 -0.63 5.58
CA LEU A 190 2.12 -1.81 5.81
C LEU A 190 2.63 -1.93 7.25
N THR A 191 2.42 -0.93 8.09
CA THR A 191 2.62 -1.09 9.53
C THR A 191 1.57 -2.04 10.11
N ILE A 192 1.85 -2.62 11.28
CA ILE A 192 0.90 -3.50 11.94
C ILE A 192 -0.36 -2.71 12.32
N GLN A 193 -0.21 -1.46 12.78
CA GLN A 193 -1.32 -0.56 13.09
C GLN A 193 -2.21 -0.34 11.87
N GLY A 194 -1.62 0.12 10.76
CA GLY A 194 -2.35 0.42 9.52
C GLY A 194 -3.06 -0.81 8.96
N ALA A 195 -2.38 -1.96 8.93
CA ALA A 195 -2.98 -3.21 8.48
C ALA A 195 -4.15 -3.65 9.38
N MET A 196 -4.05 -3.51 10.70
CA MET A 196 -5.16 -3.86 11.61
C MET A 196 -6.35 -2.92 11.48
N ILE A 197 -6.12 -1.62 11.31
CA ILE A 197 -7.18 -0.64 11.06
C ILE A 197 -7.93 -0.99 9.77
N SER A 198 -7.19 -1.34 8.71
CA SER A 198 -7.76 -1.80 7.45
C SER A 198 -8.54 -3.09 7.64
N ASN A 199 -7.95 -4.10 8.26
CA ASN A 199 -8.58 -5.41 8.50
C ASN A 199 -9.88 -5.32 9.30
N ALA A 200 -9.99 -4.39 10.26
CA ALA A 200 -11.21 -4.19 11.04
C ALA A 200 -12.41 -3.74 10.20
N SER A 201 -12.18 -3.22 8.99
CA SER A 201 -13.22 -2.77 8.06
C SER A 201 -13.40 -3.69 6.85
N LEU A 202 -12.56 -4.73 6.70
CA LEU A 202 -12.58 -5.64 5.56
C LEU A 202 -13.20 -6.97 5.95
N GLN A 203 -14.16 -7.44 5.16
CA GLN A 203 -14.78 -8.75 5.31
C GLN A 203 -14.37 -9.71 4.20
N THR A 204 -14.73 -10.98 4.38
CA THR A 204 -14.69 -11.99 3.31
C THR A 204 -16.10 -12.20 2.78
N PHE A 205 -16.20 -12.62 1.53
CA PHE A 205 -17.48 -12.82 0.85
C PHE A 205 -17.71 -14.31 0.56
N PRO A 206 -18.95 -14.81 0.75
CA PRO A 206 -19.22 -16.26 0.71
C PRO A 206 -19.02 -16.90 -0.66
N ASN A 207 -19.17 -16.13 -1.75
CA ASN A 207 -19.04 -16.63 -3.12
C ASN A 207 -17.61 -16.52 -3.69
N THR A 208 -16.65 -16.08 -2.88
CA THR A 208 -15.26 -15.87 -3.33
C THR A 208 -14.32 -16.89 -2.69
N TYR A 209 -13.44 -17.47 -3.51
CA TYR A 209 -12.39 -18.36 -3.02
C TYR A 209 -11.17 -17.57 -2.54
N TYR A 210 -10.74 -17.79 -1.30
CA TYR A 210 -9.55 -17.14 -0.73
C TYR A 210 -8.41 -18.13 -0.51
N PHE A 211 -7.24 -17.83 -1.09
CA PHE A 211 -6.01 -18.61 -0.90
C PHE A 211 -4.92 -17.71 -0.32
N SER A 212 -4.12 -18.25 0.61
CA SER A 212 -2.99 -17.53 1.20
C SER A 212 -1.77 -18.42 1.29
N TYR A 213 -0.73 -18.05 0.55
CA TYR A 213 0.56 -18.75 0.52
C TYR A 213 1.58 -17.92 1.30
N ALA A 214 1.84 -18.34 2.53
CA ALA A 214 2.88 -17.75 3.37
C ALA A 214 4.26 -18.30 2.96
N THR A 215 5.23 -17.40 2.84
CA THR A 215 6.62 -17.75 2.51
C THR A 215 7.52 -17.52 3.71
N ARG A 216 8.42 -18.47 3.98
CA ARG A 216 9.40 -18.39 5.07
C ARG A 216 10.80 -18.70 4.57
N ARG A 217 11.76 -17.81 4.85
CA ARG A 217 13.20 -18.02 4.62
C ARG A 217 14.02 -17.89 5.90
N THR A 218 13.42 -18.24 7.04
CA THR A 218 14.04 -18.31 8.37
C THR A 218 13.92 -19.72 8.94
N ARG A 219 14.75 -20.03 9.94
CA ARG A 219 14.72 -21.29 10.71
C ARG A 219 14.95 -20.99 12.19
N LYS A 220 14.52 -21.88 13.07
CA LYS A 220 14.70 -21.74 14.53
C LYS A 220 15.87 -22.59 15.00
N ILE A 221 16.85 -21.98 15.67
CA ILE A 221 18.01 -22.66 16.28
C ILE A 221 18.03 -22.29 17.76
N MET A 222 17.94 -23.30 18.65
CA MET A 222 17.94 -23.10 20.10
C MET A 222 16.94 -22.02 20.58
N GLY A 223 15.75 -21.99 19.98
CA GLY A 223 14.71 -21.01 20.31
C GLY A 223 14.82 -19.66 19.58
N ILE A 224 15.94 -19.38 18.91
CA ILE A 224 16.20 -18.12 18.20
C ILE A 224 15.89 -18.29 16.70
N THR A 225 15.11 -17.36 16.14
CA THR A 225 14.84 -17.31 14.70
C THR A 225 16.05 -16.69 13.99
N VAL A 226 16.54 -17.34 12.93
CA VAL A 226 17.68 -16.88 12.13
C VAL A 226 17.41 -17.07 10.62
N PRO A 227 18.10 -16.35 9.74
CA PRO A 227 18.05 -16.60 8.29
C PRO A 227 18.34 -18.08 7.95
N SER A 228 17.55 -18.67 7.04
CA SER A 228 17.63 -20.10 6.71
C SER A 228 18.88 -20.47 5.91
N SER A 229 19.36 -19.57 5.06
CA SER A 229 20.56 -19.76 4.22
C SER A 229 21.08 -18.40 3.75
N LEU A 230 22.41 -18.24 3.71
CA LEU A 230 23.06 -17.06 3.12
C LEU A 230 22.82 -16.98 1.61
N PHE A 231 22.93 -18.10 0.89
CA PHE A 231 22.78 -18.18 -0.56
C PHE A 231 21.32 -18.29 -1.01
N GLY A 232 20.43 -18.60 -0.07
CA GLY A 232 19.01 -18.77 -0.33
C GLY A 232 18.18 -17.50 -0.20
N ILE A 233 18.76 -16.40 0.27
CA ILE A 233 18.09 -15.12 0.45
C ILE A 233 18.78 -14.13 -0.48
N HIS A 234 17.99 -13.33 -1.20
CA HIS A 234 18.54 -12.29 -2.05
C HIS A 234 19.48 -11.38 -1.23
N PRO A 235 20.71 -11.08 -1.68
CA PRO A 235 21.70 -10.35 -0.89
C PRO A 235 21.18 -9.02 -0.32
N LEU A 236 20.43 -8.27 -1.13
CA LEU A 236 19.81 -7.00 -0.71
C LEU A 236 18.77 -7.14 0.41
N LEU A 237 18.23 -8.33 0.63
CA LEU A 237 17.22 -8.60 1.66
C LEU A 237 17.82 -9.27 2.90
N PHE A 238 19.04 -9.77 2.85
CA PHE A 238 19.61 -10.56 3.96
C PHE A 238 19.65 -9.78 5.27
N VAL A 239 20.13 -8.53 5.23
CA VAL A 239 20.16 -7.62 6.40
C VAL A 239 18.74 -7.39 6.94
N ARG A 240 17.75 -7.22 6.06
CA ARG A 240 16.35 -7.05 6.47
C ARG A 240 15.77 -8.30 7.12
N VAL A 241 16.07 -9.48 6.59
CA VAL A 241 15.66 -10.74 7.21
C VAL A 241 16.27 -10.89 8.60
N LEU A 242 17.56 -10.55 8.77
CA LEU A 242 18.23 -10.59 10.07
C LEU A 242 17.56 -9.64 11.08
N GLN A 243 17.27 -8.41 10.66
CA GLN A 243 16.57 -7.42 11.49
C GLN A 243 15.18 -7.91 11.90
N MET A 244 14.39 -8.43 10.96
CA MET A 244 13.06 -8.97 11.26
C MET A 244 13.10 -10.13 12.25
N CYS A 245 14.11 -11.00 12.19
CA CYS A 245 14.30 -12.10 13.15
C CYS A 245 14.55 -11.62 14.59
N GLN A 246 15.04 -10.39 14.75
CA GLN A 246 15.42 -9.81 16.04
C GLN A 246 14.40 -8.78 16.54
N TRP A 247 13.29 -8.57 15.82
CA TRP A 247 12.31 -7.57 16.17
C TRP A 247 11.73 -7.83 17.56
N ARG A 248 11.72 -6.77 18.37
CA ARG A 248 10.92 -6.65 19.59
C ARG A 248 10.35 -5.26 19.58
N HIS A 249 9.10 -5.10 19.97
CA HIS A 249 8.56 -3.76 20.18
C HIS A 249 9.33 -3.02 21.24
N PRO A 250 9.39 -1.71 21.11
CA PRO A 250 9.68 -0.86 22.25
C PRO A 250 8.65 -1.09 23.36
N LYS A 251 9.13 -1.21 24.60
CA LYS A 251 8.26 -1.39 25.79
C LYS A 251 7.51 -0.12 26.17
N ASP A 252 8.04 1.02 25.75
CA ASP A 252 7.58 2.38 25.92
C ASP A 252 6.57 2.81 24.85
N ALA A 253 6.43 2.05 23.76
CA ALA A 253 5.41 2.28 22.75
C ALA A 253 4.10 1.53 23.08
N PRO A 254 2.92 2.12 22.83
CA PRO A 254 1.65 1.41 22.95
C PRO A 254 1.61 0.19 22.02
N PRO A 255 0.92 -0.90 22.40
CA PRO A 255 0.78 -2.06 21.52
C PRO A 255 0.04 -1.66 20.23
N PRO A 256 0.43 -2.21 19.06
CA PRO A 256 -0.20 -1.86 17.78
C PRO A 256 -1.70 -2.12 17.73
N TYR A 257 -2.18 -3.10 18.50
CA TYR A 257 -3.59 -3.42 18.68
C TYR A 257 -3.82 -4.17 20.01
N LYS A 258 -5.09 -4.25 20.45
CA LYS A 258 -5.46 -4.93 21.70
C LYS A 258 -5.15 -6.43 21.60
N GLY A 259 -4.35 -6.94 22.54
CA GLY A 259 -3.99 -8.36 22.60
C GLY A 259 -2.74 -8.73 21.79
N TYR A 260 -2.03 -7.75 21.23
CA TYR A 260 -0.78 -7.95 20.50
C TYR A 260 0.22 -8.81 21.29
N ARG A 261 0.81 -9.83 20.65
CA ARG A 261 1.97 -10.59 21.14
C ARG A 261 3.12 -10.60 20.14
N TRP A 262 4.35 -10.42 20.61
CA TRP A 262 5.53 -10.32 19.74
C TRP A 262 5.87 -11.65 19.04
N ASP A 263 5.47 -12.76 19.64
CA ASP A 263 5.75 -14.11 19.13
C ASP A 263 4.84 -14.52 17.96
N ASP A 264 3.86 -13.69 17.59
CA ASP A 264 2.90 -13.97 16.51
C ASP A 264 3.46 -13.67 15.10
N PHE A 265 4.70 -13.16 14.98
CA PHE A 265 5.33 -12.68 13.74
C PHE A 265 6.66 -13.37 13.40
#